data_AF-A0A840J6R1-F1
#
_entry.id   AF-A0A840J6R1-F1
#
_cell.length_a   1.000
_cell.length_b   1.000
_cell.length_c   1.000
_cell.angle_alpha   90.00
_cell.angle_beta   90.00
_cell.angle_gamma   90.00
#
_symmetry.space_group_name_H-M   'P 1'
#
loop_
_entity.id
_entity.type
_entity.pdbx_description
1 polymer ?
#
loop_
_entity_poly.entity_id
_entity_poly.type
_entity_poly.pdbx_seq_one_letter_code
_entity_poly.pdbx_strand_id
1 'polypeptide(L)'
;MTSMEMDPSGTRSAANGIAAAGSDFGGAWAAAQGTVTGLSGGLGQGLLGQAFMKGYRPAAEKLSQAATRISAGLKSAAEAGVGATTDYEAGDHGAAAAMPKSGR
;
A
#
# COMPACT_ATOMS: atom_id res chain seq x y z
N MET A 1 26.22 11.85 23.46
CA MET A 1 24.85 11.53 23.02
C MET A 1 24.92 11.37 21.52
N THR A 2 24.80 10.15 21.02
CA THR A 2 24.67 9.89 19.58
C THR A 2 23.32 10.48 19.16
N SER A 3 23.33 11.57 18.40
CA SER A 3 22.12 11.97 17.67
C SER A 3 21.67 10.77 16.87
N MET A 4 20.46 10.27 17.13
CA MET A 4 19.81 9.32 16.25
C MET A 4 19.40 10.11 15.00
N GLU A 5 20.35 10.31 14.09
CA GLU A 5 20.06 10.81 12.76
C GLU A 5 19.17 9.78 12.06
N MET A 6 18.09 10.24 11.44
CA MET A 6 17.28 9.39 10.57
C MET A 6 18.17 8.85 9.45
N ASP A 7 17.88 7.66 8.93
CA ASP A 7 18.43 7.19 7.66
C ASP A 7 17.39 7.44 6.56
N PRO A 8 17.52 8.52 5.76
CA PRO A 8 16.58 8.83 4.69
C PRO A 8 16.61 7.79 3.57
N SER A 9 17.79 7.19 3.32
CA SER A 9 17.96 6.20 2.27
C SER A 9 17.26 4.88 2.62
N GLY A 10 17.46 4.40 3.85
CA GLY A 10 16.78 3.23 4.39
C GLY A 10 15.28 3.43 4.47
N THR A 11 14.82 4.62 4.89
CA THR A 11 13.40 4.93 4.98
C THR A 11 12.72 4.96 3.61
N ARG A 12 13.34 5.59 2.59
CA ARG A 12 12.82 5.53 1.21
C ARG A 12 12.79 4.11 0.66
N SER A 13 13.84 3.34 0.92
CA SER A 13 13.91 1.94 0.49
C SER A 13 12.74 1.14 1.08
N ALA A 14 12.48 1.29 2.39
CA ALA A 14 11.36 0.66 3.06
C ALA A 14 10.00 1.12 2.49
N ALA A 15 9.81 2.43 2.28
CA ALA A 15 8.59 2.98 1.69
C ALA A 15 8.34 2.43 0.27
N ASN A 16 9.38 2.35 -0.57
CA ASN A 16 9.30 1.73 -1.89
C ASN A 16 8.94 0.24 -1.82
N GLY A 17 9.47 -0.48 -0.82
CA GLY A 17 9.10 -1.88 -0.55
C GLY A 17 7.61 -2.04 -0.20
N ILE A 18 7.05 -1.12 0.60
CA ILE A 18 5.62 -1.09 0.92
C ILE A 18 4.78 -0.84 -0.35
N ALA A 19 5.19 0.11 -1.19
CA ALA A 19 4.51 0.39 -2.45
C ALA A 19 4.52 -0.82 -3.39
N ALA A 20 5.66 -1.49 -3.52
CA ALA A 20 5.80 -2.70 -4.33
C ALA A 20 4.86 -3.82 -3.82
N ALA A 21 4.86 -4.09 -2.51
CA ALA A 21 3.95 -5.07 -1.91
C ALA A 21 2.48 -4.74 -2.15
N GLY A 22 2.10 -3.46 -2.08
CA GLY A 22 0.74 -3.01 -2.38
C GLY A 22 0.33 -3.20 -3.84
N SER A 23 1.28 -2.99 -4.77
CA SER A 23 1.10 -3.23 -6.21
C SER A 23 0.96 -4.72 -6.53
N ASP A 24 1.87 -5.54 -6.00
CA ASP A 24 1.85 -6.99 -6.20
C ASP A 24 0.55 -7.62 -5.67
N PHE A 25 0.15 -7.23 -4.45
CA PHE A 25 -1.11 -7.65 -3.87
C PHE A 25 -2.31 -7.21 -4.74
N GLY A 26 -2.34 -5.94 -5.17
CA GLY A 26 -3.41 -5.42 -6.01
C GLY A 26 -3.53 -6.16 -7.35
N GLY A 27 -2.40 -6.44 -8.00
CA GLY A 27 -2.34 -7.20 -9.24
C GLY A 27 -2.79 -8.64 -9.08
N ALA A 28 -2.29 -9.35 -8.06
CA ALA A 28 -2.68 -10.72 -7.76
C ALA A 28 -4.18 -10.82 -7.43
N TRP A 29 -4.71 -9.87 -6.67
CA TRP A 29 -6.14 -9.78 -6.38
C TRP A 29 -6.99 -9.57 -7.63
N ALA A 30 -6.62 -8.62 -8.50
CA ALA A 30 -7.34 -8.35 -9.74
C ALA A 30 -7.36 -9.58 -10.67
N ALA A 31 -6.25 -10.31 -10.77
CA ALA A 31 -6.17 -11.56 -11.54
C ALA A 31 -7.09 -12.65 -10.98
N ALA A 32 -7.10 -12.83 -9.65
CA ALA A 32 -7.98 -13.77 -8.99
C ALA A 32 -9.47 -13.43 -9.18
N GLN A 33 -9.83 -12.13 -9.09
CA GLN A 33 -11.20 -11.68 -9.38
C GLN A 33 -11.59 -11.94 -10.82
N GLY A 34 -10.72 -11.64 -11.79
CA GLY A 34 -10.99 -11.93 -13.20
C GLY A 34 -11.33 -13.40 -13.44
N THR A 35 -10.60 -14.31 -12.78
CA THR A 35 -10.85 -15.77 -12.84
C THR A 35 -12.21 -16.13 -12.25
N VAL A 36 -12.53 -15.62 -11.06
CA VAL A 36 -13.82 -15.85 -10.39
C VAL A 36 -15.00 -15.31 -11.21
N THR A 37 -14.88 -14.10 -11.74
CA THR A 37 -15.92 -13.50 -12.59
C THR A 37 -16.12 -14.33 -13.87
N GLY A 38 -15.04 -14.86 -14.45
CA GLY A 38 -15.14 -15.79 -15.58
C GLY A 38 -15.92 -17.07 -15.26
N LEU A 39 -15.77 -17.61 -14.05
CA LEU A 39 -16.53 -18.77 -13.56
C LEU A 39 -17.98 -18.42 -13.19
N SER A 40 -18.27 -17.16 -12.88
CA SER A 40 -19.60 -16.66 -12.47
C SER A 40 -20.67 -16.81 -13.54
N GLY A 41 -20.29 -16.91 -14.81
CA GLY A 41 -21.23 -17.21 -15.90
C GLY A 41 -21.90 -18.59 -15.76
N GLY A 42 -21.25 -19.53 -15.07
CA GLY A 42 -21.82 -20.84 -14.69
C GLY A 42 -22.23 -20.93 -13.22
N LEU A 43 -21.52 -20.26 -12.31
CA LEU A 43 -21.83 -20.22 -10.88
C LEU A 43 -23.07 -19.34 -10.63
N GLY A 44 -24.22 -19.98 -10.47
CA GLY A 44 -25.50 -19.31 -10.25
C GLY A 44 -26.64 -19.86 -11.09
N GLN A 45 -26.35 -20.75 -12.03
CA GLN A 45 -27.38 -21.44 -12.78
C GLN A 45 -28.04 -22.55 -11.95
N GLY A 46 -29.36 -22.66 -12.08
CA GLY A 46 -30.17 -23.61 -11.33
C GLY A 46 -30.29 -23.32 -9.83
N LEU A 47 -31.15 -24.07 -9.15
CA LEU A 47 -31.47 -23.87 -7.73
C LEU A 47 -30.24 -24.04 -6.82
N LEU A 48 -29.38 -25.01 -7.12
CA LEU A 48 -28.12 -25.25 -6.39
C LEU A 48 -27.12 -24.09 -6.55
N GLY A 49 -26.98 -23.56 -7.77
CA GLY A 49 -26.12 -22.41 -8.04
C GLY A 49 -26.61 -21.15 -7.31
N GLN A 50 -27.92 -20.90 -7.29
CA GLN A 50 -28.50 -19.78 -6.54
C GLN A 50 -28.28 -19.92 -5.02
N ALA A 51 -28.43 -21.13 -4.47
CA ALA A 51 -28.18 -21.41 -3.06
C ALA A 51 -26.71 -21.17 -2.68
N PHE A 52 -25.76 -21.60 -3.52
CA PHE A 52 -24.34 -21.30 -3.35
C PHE A 52 -24.08 -19.78 -3.38
N MET A 53 -24.61 -19.09 -4.39
CA MET A 53 -24.37 -17.65 -4.59
C MET A 53 -24.93 -16.80 -3.44
N LYS A 54 -25.99 -17.26 -2.76
CA LYS A 54 -26.54 -16.58 -1.58
C LYS A 54 -25.53 -16.45 -0.44
N GLY A 55 -24.70 -17.47 -0.22
CA GLY A 55 -23.63 -17.43 0.79
C GLY A 55 -22.34 -16.81 0.26
N TYR A 56 -21.99 -17.13 -0.99
CA TYR A 56 -20.73 -16.74 -1.60
C TYR A 56 -20.63 -15.23 -1.88
N ARG A 57 -21.66 -14.62 -2.50
CA ARG A 57 -21.61 -13.21 -2.95
C ARG A 57 -21.26 -12.23 -1.82
N PRO A 58 -21.93 -12.23 -0.66
CA PRO A 58 -21.63 -11.26 0.39
C PRO A 58 -20.20 -11.40 0.92
N ALA A 59 -19.66 -12.61 1.00
CA ALA A 59 -18.29 -12.85 1.44
C ALA A 59 -17.28 -12.35 0.39
N ALA A 60 -17.52 -12.65 -0.89
CA ALA A 60 -16.69 -12.20 -2.00
C ALA A 60 -16.67 -10.67 -2.12
N GLU A 61 -17.82 -10.02 -1.98
CA GLU A 61 -17.94 -8.55 -1.99
C GLU A 61 -17.18 -7.90 -0.83
N LYS A 62 -17.31 -8.44 0.39
CA LYS A 62 -16.56 -7.95 1.56
C LYS A 62 -15.04 -8.07 1.36
N LEU A 63 -14.58 -9.21 0.85
CA LEU A 63 -13.17 -9.42 0.57
C LEU A 63 -12.67 -8.46 -0.52
N SER A 64 -13.46 -8.24 -1.58
CA SER A 64 -13.15 -7.28 -2.64
C SER A 64 -12.94 -5.87 -2.10
N GLN A 65 -13.84 -5.40 -1.24
CA GLN A 65 -13.70 -4.08 -0.63
C GLN A 65 -12.47 -4.00 0.28
N ALA A 66 -12.20 -5.05 1.06
CA ALA A 66 -11.03 -5.10 1.93
C ALA A 66 -9.72 -5.09 1.13
N ALA A 67 -9.63 -5.89 0.07
CA ALA A 67 -8.45 -5.96 -0.79
C ALA A 67 -8.16 -4.59 -1.44
N THR A 68 -9.17 -3.93 -2.02
CA THR A 68 -9.01 -2.59 -2.58
C THR A 68 -8.50 -1.59 -1.53
N ARG A 69 -9.05 -1.63 -0.31
CA ARG A 69 -8.59 -0.76 0.79
C ARG A 69 -7.15 -1.06 1.22
N ILE A 70 -6.76 -2.33 1.29
CA ILE A 70 -5.39 -2.73 1.66
C ILE A 70 -4.39 -2.21 0.62
N SER A 71 -4.64 -2.45 -0.67
CA SER A 71 -3.75 -1.98 -1.73
C SER A 71 -3.61 -0.44 -1.72
N ALA A 72 -4.73 0.27 -1.60
CA ALA A 72 -4.72 1.74 -1.50
C ALA A 72 -4.00 2.24 -0.23
N GLY A 73 -4.21 1.58 0.91
CA GLY A 73 -3.58 1.93 2.18
C GLY A 73 -2.06 1.76 2.15
N LEU A 74 -1.57 0.68 1.55
CA LEU A 74 -0.13 0.45 1.36
C LEU A 74 0.49 1.54 0.48
N LYS A 75 -0.15 1.90 -0.63
CA LYS A 75 0.32 2.98 -1.50
C LYS A 75 0.37 4.32 -0.77
N SER A 76 -0.69 4.68 -0.05
CA SER A 76 -0.75 5.93 0.70
C SER A 76 0.31 6.01 1.82
N ALA A 77 0.56 4.89 2.52
CA ALA A 77 1.60 4.82 3.54
C ALA A 77 3.00 5.01 2.94
N ALA A 78 3.27 4.41 1.78
CA ALA A 78 4.53 4.60 1.06
C ALA A 78 4.73 6.06 0.62
N GLU A 79 3.71 6.68 0.05
CA GLU A 79 3.73 8.10 -0.36
C GLU A 79 4.00 9.02 0.84
N ALA A 80 3.30 8.79 1.95
CA ALA A 80 3.52 9.55 3.19
C ALA A 80 4.94 9.37 3.74
N GLY A 81 5.48 8.14 3.70
CA GLY A 81 6.86 7.86 4.12
C GLY A 81 7.91 8.58 3.27
N VAL A 82 7.74 8.61 1.95
CA VAL A 82 8.62 9.36 1.04
C VAL A 82 8.50 10.86 1.27
N GLY A 83 7.28 11.39 1.44
CA GLY A 83 7.03 12.79 1.74
C GLY A 83 7.71 13.22 3.04
N ALA A 84 7.46 12.51 4.14
CA ALA A 84 8.07 12.80 5.44
C ALA A 84 9.61 12.72 5.41
N THR A 85 10.18 11.79 4.62
CA THR A 85 11.64 11.71 4.45
C THR A 85 12.19 12.93 3.70
N THR A 86 11.45 13.42 2.71
CA THR A 86 11.83 14.62 1.96
C THR A 86 11.79 15.87 2.85
N ASP A 87 10.75 15.99 3.68
CA ASP A 87 10.61 17.08 4.65
C ASP A 87 11.74 17.05 5.70
N TYR A 88 12.13 15.86 6.15
CA TYR A 88 13.25 15.68 7.08
C TYR A 88 14.57 16.22 6.49
N GLU A 89 14.92 15.81 5.27
CA GLU A 89 16.14 16.29 4.61
C GLU A 89 16.11 17.80 4.34
N ALA A 90 14.96 18.36 3.95
CA ALA A 90 14.82 19.79 3.77
C ALA A 90 15.05 20.56 5.08
N GLY A 91 14.53 20.03 6.20
CA GLY A 91 14.76 20.58 7.53
C GLY A 91 16.23 20.51 7.95
N ASP A 92 16.90 19.39 7.68
CA ASP A 92 18.32 19.20 7.99
C ASP A 92 19.22 20.16 7.19
N HIS A 93 18.97 20.30 5.89
CA HIS A 93 19.67 21.28 5.04
C HIS A 93 19.42 22.72 5.49
N GLY A 94 18.20 23.05 5.92
CA GLY A 94 17.85 24.37 6.46
C GLY A 94 18.57 24.68 7.78
N ALA A 95 18.65 23.69 8.68
CA ALA A 95 19.39 23.79 9.93
C ALA A 95 20.90 23.93 9.69
N ALA A 96 21.47 23.16 8.77
CA ALA A 96 22.88 23.24 8.39
C ALA A 96 23.24 24.61 7.79
N ALA A 97 22.35 25.22 7.00
CA ALA A 97 22.54 26.56 6.46
C ALA A 97 22.42 27.68 7.51
N ALA A 98 21.68 27.44 8.59
CA ALA A 98 21.48 28.40 9.69
C ALA A 98 22.59 28.37 10.75
N MET A 99 23.47 27.36 10.74
CA MET A 99 24.63 27.33 11.65
C MET A 99 25.74 28.28 11.14
N PRO A 100 26.07 29.36 11.87
CA PRO A 100 27.19 30.22 11.49
C PRO A 100 28.48 29.42 11.54
N LYS A 101 29.33 29.55 10.49
CA LYS A 101 30.72 29.08 10.53
C LYS A 101 31.37 29.66 11.79
N SER A 102 31.57 28.83 12.81
CA SER A 102 32.40 29.19 13.95
C SER A 102 33.80 29.45 13.39
N GLY A 103 34.11 30.76 13.28
CA GLY A 103 35.38 31.26 12.80
C GLY A 103 36.52 30.82 13.72
N ARG A 104 37.63 30.45 13.09
CA ARG A 104 38.94 30.20 13.69
C ARG A 104 39.42 31.37 14.56
#